data_AF-H8GYC4-F1
#
_entry.id   AF-H8GYC4-F1
#
_cell.length_a   1.000
_cell.length_b   1.000
_cell.length_c   1.000
_cell.angle_alpha   90.00
_cell.angle_beta   90.00
_cell.angle_gamma   90.00
#
_symmetry.space_group_name_H-M   'P 1'
#
loop_
_entity.id
_entity.type
_entity.pdbx_description
1 polymer ?
#
loop_
_entity_poly.entity_id
_entity_poly.type
_entity_poly.pdbx_seq_one_letter_code
_entity_poly.pdbx_strand_id
1 'polypeptide(L)'
;MQTGQDLLALRAQLSRAEKAARRAPTPPPTPSAARPTPLKPQREIELDGVATDDFSLSRAHARLRDAVYDARYHICDHATQHARAEGFLEHDIMNVLLSGRVRAVYPEDRRWLVCGYFEACGVRLPLHVVAQHDRDGHVDIVTAFVPKHPHHIISRARLAVMLRYDDEQVRARTATPGNRPGYRSKGRWKKSA
;
A
#
# COMPACT_ATOMS: atom_id res chain seq x y z
N MET A 1 1.03 55.76 53.23
CA MET A 1 -0.03 54.72 53.18
C MET A 1 -0.11 54.03 51.80
N GLN A 2 1.03 53.66 51.19
CA GLN A 2 1.05 53.08 49.82
C GLN A 2 1.20 51.55 49.78
N THR A 3 1.68 50.92 50.85
CA THR A 3 2.01 49.49 50.88
C THR A 3 0.80 48.56 50.91
N GLY A 4 -0.33 49.01 51.46
CA GLY A 4 -1.56 48.21 51.55
C GLY A 4 -2.29 48.01 50.22
N GLN A 5 -2.25 49.02 49.34
CA GLN A 5 -2.84 48.94 47.99
C GLN A 5 -2.04 48.03 47.07
N ASP A 6 -0.71 47.98 47.25
CA ASP A 6 0.20 47.16 46.46
C ASP A 6 0.01 45.66 46.70
N LEU A 7 -0.20 45.25 47.96
CA LEU A 7 -0.44 43.85 48.32
C LEU A 7 -1.78 43.33 47.78
N LEU A 8 -2.79 44.20 47.68
CA LEU A 8 -4.09 43.90 47.09
C LEU A 8 -3.98 43.73 45.57
N ALA A 9 -3.19 44.58 44.91
CA ALA A 9 -2.92 44.48 43.48
C ALA A 9 -2.16 43.19 43.13
N LEU A 10 -1.17 42.81 43.94
CA LEU A 10 -0.40 41.58 43.75
C LEU A 10 -1.27 40.32 43.89
N ARG A 11 -2.17 40.29 44.88
CA ARG A 11 -3.16 39.19 45.03
C ARG A 11 -4.12 39.11 43.85
N ALA A 12 -4.57 40.24 43.33
CA ALA A 12 -5.43 40.27 42.15
C ALA A 12 -4.70 39.76 40.90
N GLN A 13 -3.42 40.07 40.75
CA GLN A 13 -2.60 39.55 39.65
C GLN A 13 -2.37 38.03 39.76
N LEU A 14 -2.04 37.52 40.95
CA LEU A 14 -1.85 36.09 41.17
C LEU A 14 -3.13 35.29 40.90
N SER A 15 -4.29 35.76 41.34
CA SER A 15 -5.56 35.07 41.08
C SER A 15 -5.94 35.07 39.59
N ARG A 16 -5.65 36.15 38.85
CA ARG A 16 -5.83 36.20 37.39
C ARG A 16 -4.88 35.24 36.67
N ALA A 17 -3.61 35.18 37.10
CA ALA A 17 -2.63 34.28 36.53
C ALA A 17 -3.02 32.81 36.76
N GLU A 18 -3.51 32.46 37.96
CA GLU A 18 -3.97 31.10 38.27
C GLU A 18 -5.21 30.73 37.45
N LYS A 19 -6.15 31.67 37.28
CA LYS A 19 -7.35 31.45 36.46
C LYS A 19 -7.03 31.33 34.97
N ALA A 20 -5.99 32.03 34.49
CA ALA A 20 -5.48 31.90 33.13
C ALA A 20 -4.78 30.55 32.91
N ALA A 21 -3.98 30.09 33.88
CA ALA A 21 -3.33 28.77 33.84
C ALA A 21 -4.34 27.62 33.80
N ARG A 22 -5.46 27.72 34.52
CA ARG A 22 -6.55 26.72 34.47
C ARG A 22 -7.35 26.74 33.16
N ARG A 23 -7.35 27.87 32.43
CA ARG A 23 -8.00 28.01 31.12
C ARG A 23 -7.06 27.68 29.95
N ALA A 24 -5.77 27.48 30.20
CA ALA A 24 -4.86 27.05 29.16
C ALA A 24 -5.29 25.65 28.68
N PRO A 25 -5.53 25.47 27.37
CA PRO A 25 -5.87 24.16 26.84
C PRO A 25 -4.71 23.20 27.11
N THR A 26 -5.01 22.06 27.73
CA THR A 26 -4.03 20.99 27.94
C THR A 26 -3.37 20.69 26.59
N PRO A 27 -2.03 20.74 26.49
CA PRO A 27 -1.37 20.35 25.26
C PRO A 27 -1.83 18.93 24.91
N PRO A 28 -2.19 18.65 23.65
CA PRO A 28 -2.63 17.32 23.26
C PRO A 28 -1.56 16.31 23.71
N PRO A 29 -1.95 15.14 24.25
CA PRO A 29 -0.98 14.14 24.65
C PRO A 29 -0.08 13.85 23.46
N THR A 30 1.23 13.96 23.66
CA THR A 30 2.22 13.55 22.68
C THR A 30 1.86 12.13 22.27
N PRO A 31 1.70 11.81 20.97
CA PRO A 31 1.40 10.46 20.54
C PRO A 31 2.55 9.58 21.02
N SER A 32 2.31 8.81 22.09
CA SER A 32 3.22 7.80 22.57
C SER A 32 3.50 6.90 21.39
N ALA A 33 4.78 6.80 20.99
CA ALA A 33 5.21 5.90 19.92
C ALA A 33 4.66 4.52 20.26
N ALA A 34 3.60 4.12 19.56
CA ALA A 34 2.84 2.93 19.90
C ALA A 34 3.82 1.76 19.89
N ARG A 35 4.05 1.17 21.07
CA ARG A 35 4.88 -0.03 21.20
C ARG A 35 4.28 -1.06 20.25
N PRO A 36 5.05 -1.60 19.28
CA PRO A 36 4.48 -2.51 18.30
C PRO A 36 3.88 -3.70 19.05
N THR A 37 2.58 -3.91 18.84
CA THR A 37 1.87 -5.07 19.39
C THR A 37 2.64 -6.32 18.97
N PRO A 38 2.95 -7.25 19.90
CA PRO A 38 3.67 -8.46 19.55
C PRO A 38 2.94 -9.19 18.43
N LEU A 39 3.68 -9.53 17.37
CA LEU A 39 3.13 -10.25 16.23
C LEU A 39 2.74 -11.67 16.70
N LYS A 40 1.71 -12.24 16.07
CA LYS A 40 1.40 -13.66 16.29
C LYS A 40 2.60 -14.50 15.81
N PRO A 41 2.96 -15.60 16.48
CA PRO A 41 4.16 -16.40 16.15
C PRO A 41 4.14 -16.92 14.70
N GLN A 42 2.97 -17.25 14.16
CA GLN A 42 2.81 -17.63 12.74
C GLN A 42 3.25 -16.50 11.79
N ARG A 43 2.99 -15.25 12.15
CA ARG A 43 3.32 -14.08 11.33
C ARG A 43 4.81 -13.76 11.35
N GLU A 44 5.51 -14.09 12.43
CA GLU A 44 6.97 -13.97 12.51
C GLU A 44 7.65 -14.94 11.54
N ILE A 45 7.17 -16.18 11.48
CA ILE A 45 7.65 -17.20 10.52
C ILE A 45 7.37 -16.76 9.07
N GLU A 46 6.17 -16.21 8.81
CA GLU A 46 5.79 -15.76 7.47
C GLU A 46 6.60 -14.55 6.95
N LEU A 47 7.09 -13.72 7.87
CA LEU A 47 7.90 -12.53 7.56
C LEU A 47 9.40 -12.81 7.67
N ASP A 48 9.79 -14.06 7.95
CA ASP A 48 11.18 -14.44 7.95
C ASP A 48 11.81 -14.18 6.57
N GLY A 49 13.01 -13.61 6.57
CA GLY A 49 13.70 -13.15 5.36
C GLY A 49 13.14 -11.88 4.70
N VAL A 50 12.14 -11.20 5.29
CA VAL A 50 11.63 -9.91 4.80
C VAL A 50 12.28 -8.75 5.55
N ALA A 51 13.07 -7.95 4.84
CA ALA A 51 13.71 -6.76 5.40
C ALA A 51 12.72 -5.59 5.50
N THR A 52 12.60 -5.04 6.71
CA THR A 52 11.67 -3.94 7.05
C THR A 52 12.37 -2.80 7.80
N ASP A 53 13.69 -2.86 7.92
CA ASP A 53 14.52 -1.83 8.53
C ASP A 53 14.60 -0.56 7.66
N ASP A 54 14.62 0.60 8.30
CA ASP A 54 14.59 1.90 7.61
C ASP A 54 15.74 2.08 6.61
N PHE A 55 16.91 1.49 6.88
CA PHE A 55 18.07 1.56 5.98
C PHE A 55 17.81 0.80 4.67
N SER A 56 17.35 -0.45 4.73
CA SER A 56 17.01 -1.25 3.55
C SER A 56 15.88 -0.61 2.76
N LEU A 57 14.85 -0.10 3.44
CA LEU A 57 13.72 0.57 2.80
C LEU A 57 14.12 1.86 2.08
N SER A 58 14.89 2.73 2.73
CA SER A 58 15.36 3.99 2.15
C SER A 58 16.30 3.77 0.96
N ARG A 59 17.22 2.81 1.07
CA ARG A 59 18.13 2.43 -0.03
C ARG A 59 17.37 1.86 -1.23
N ALA A 60 16.40 0.97 -0.99
CA ALA A 60 15.57 0.42 -2.05
C ALA A 60 14.75 1.52 -2.74
N HIS A 61 14.18 2.45 -1.98
CA HIS A 61 13.40 3.56 -2.51
C HIS A 61 14.23 4.50 -3.38
N ALA A 62 15.47 4.82 -2.96
CA ALA A 62 16.39 5.62 -3.77
C ALA A 62 16.69 4.94 -5.12
N ARG A 63 17.07 3.65 -5.10
CA ARG A 63 17.37 2.88 -6.32
C ARG A 63 16.15 2.77 -7.24
N LEU A 64 14.96 2.60 -6.67
CA LEU A 64 13.72 2.57 -7.43
C LEU A 64 13.49 3.89 -8.16
N ARG A 65 13.62 5.02 -7.45
CA ARG A 65 13.43 6.35 -8.04
C ARG A 65 14.43 6.62 -9.15
N ASP A 66 15.70 6.28 -8.94
CA ASP A 66 16.73 6.42 -9.97
C ASP A 66 16.37 5.62 -11.23
N ALA A 67 15.97 4.36 -11.08
CA ALA A 67 15.56 3.53 -12.22
C ALA A 67 14.32 4.09 -12.95
N VAL A 68 13.34 4.63 -12.21
CA VAL A 68 12.14 5.23 -12.81
C VAL A 68 12.48 6.54 -13.54
N TYR A 69 13.32 7.40 -12.95
CA TYR A 69 13.73 8.65 -13.58
C TYR A 69 14.59 8.43 -14.84
N ASP A 70 15.43 7.40 -14.84
CA ASP A 70 16.24 7.01 -16.01
C ASP A 70 15.44 6.22 -17.06
N ALA A 71 14.12 6.03 -16.87
CA ALA A 71 13.27 5.17 -17.70
C ALA A 71 13.80 3.73 -17.85
N ARG A 72 14.54 3.24 -16.84
CA ARG A 72 15.07 1.87 -16.77
C ARG A 72 14.10 0.96 -16.03
N TYR A 73 12.85 0.93 -16.49
CA TYR A 73 11.84 0.05 -15.95
C TYR A 73 11.02 -0.61 -17.06
N HIS A 74 10.41 -1.74 -16.73
CA HIS A 74 9.50 -2.46 -17.61
C HIS A 74 8.25 -2.86 -16.82
N ILE A 75 7.06 -2.60 -17.37
CA ILE A 75 5.80 -3.05 -16.78
C ILE A 75 5.50 -4.42 -17.37
N CYS A 76 5.51 -5.47 -16.55
CA CYS A 76 5.17 -6.81 -17.01
C CYS A 76 3.69 -6.87 -17.41
N ASP A 77 3.37 -7.67 -18.44
CA ASP A 77 1.98 -7.93 -18.87
C ASP A 77 1.06 -8.31 -17.70
N HIS A 78 1.64 -9.01 -16.74
CA HIS A 78 1.00 -9.43 -15.52
C HIS A 78 0.48 -8.24 -14.67
N ALA A 79 1.30 -7.20 -14.49
CA ALA A 79 0.89 -5.98 -13.80
C ALA A 79 -0.21 -5.24 -14.58
N THR A 80 -0.12 -5.20 -15.91
CA THR A 80 -1.13 -4.57 -16.77
C THR A 80 -2.47 -5.30 -16.72
N GLN A 81 -2.47 -6.63 -16.59
CA GLN A 81 -3.69 -7.43 -16.42
C GLN A 81 -4.40 -7.10 -15.10
N HIS A 82 -3.65 -7.01 -13.99
CA HIS A 82 -4.22 -6.62 -12.69
C HIS A 82 -4.73 -5.19 -12.70
N ALA A 83 -4.01 -4.26 -13.32
CA ALA A 83 -4.45 -2.88 -13.48
C ALA A 83 -5.86 -2.81 -14.11
N ARG A 84 -6.06 -3.57 -15.20
CA ARG A 84 -7.37 -3.67 -15.86
C ARG A 84 -8.43 -4.36 -15.02
N ALA A 85 -8.07 -5.42 -14.29
CA ALA A 85 -9.01 -6.19 -13.48
C ALA A 85 -9.50 -5.42 -12.24
N GLU A 86 -8.61 -4.64 -11.63
CA GLU A 86 -8.86 -3.93 -10.38
C GLU A 86 -9.21 -2.44 -10.57
N GLY A 87 -9.07 -1.93 -11.80
CA GLY A 87 -9.57 -0.61 -12.18
C GLY A 87 -8.61 0.54 -11.93
N PHE A 88 -7.30 0.29 -11.98
CA PHE A 88 -6.26 1.32 -11.98
C PHE A 88 -5.47 1.31 -13.29
N LEU A 89 -4.74 2.39 -13.58
CA LEU A 89 -3.97 2.55 -14.81
C LEU A 89 -2.47 2.43 -14.57
N GLU A 90 -1.71 2.23 -15.65
CA GLU A 90 -0.24 2.26 -15.61
C GLU A 90 0.28 3.58 -15.03
N HIS A 91 -0.39 4.70 -15.32
CA HIS A 91 -0.06 6.00 -14.72
C HIS A 91 -0.14 5.98 -13.19
N ASP A 92 -1.14 5.30 -12.62
CA ASP A 92 -1.30 5.19 -11.17
C ASP A 92 -0.17 4.37 -10.54
N ILE A 93 0.25 3.30 -11.22
CA ILE A 93 1.40 2.49 -10.83
C ILE A 93 2.64 3.38 -10.78
N MET A 94 2.92 4.13 -11.84
CA MET A 94 4.07 5.03 -11.91
C MET A 94 4.03 6.11 -10.83
N ASN A 95 2.86 6.70 -10.59
CA ASN A 95 2.68 7.68 -9.53
C ASN A 95 2.98 7.08 -8.15
N VAL A 96 2.56 5.83 -7.89
CA VAL A 96 2.87 5.12 -6.64
C VAL A 96 4.35 4.78 -6.53
N LEU A 97 5.03 4.42 -7.62
CA LEU A 97 6.48 4.18 -7.59
C LEU A 97 7.27 5.46 -7.27
N LEU A 98 6.78 6.63 -7.70
CA LEU A 98 7.42 7.92 -7.46
C LEU A 98 7.10 8.52 -6.09
N SER A 99 5.83 8.50 -5.69
CA SER A 99 5.32 9.19 -4.48
C SER A 99 5.09 8.27 -3.29
N GLY A 100 5.07 6.96 -3.52
CA GLY A 100 4.83 5.94 -2.51
C GLY A 100 6.02 5.73 -1.58
N ARG A 101 5.93 4.67 -0.78
CA ARG A 101 6.97 4.27 0.17
C ARG A 101 7.24 2.79 0.01
N VAL A 102 8.52 2.42 -0.04
CA VAL A 102 8.91 1.02 0.07
C VAL A 102 8.61 0.56 1.50
N ARG A 103 7.84 -0.52 1.64
CA ARG A 103 7.37 -1.04 2.93
C ARG A 103 8.01 -2.36 3.31
N ALA A 104 8.47 -3.12 2.33
CA ALA A 104 9.19 -4.36 2.53
C ALA A 104 10.16 -4.61 1.38
N VAL A 105 11.30 -5.22 1.70
CA VAL A 105 12.27 -5.74 0.75
C VAL A 105 12.35 -7.25 0.93
N TYR A 106 12.25 -8.00 -0.15
CA TYR A 106 12.43 -9.45 -0.21
C TYR A 106 13.78 -9.72 -0.88
N PRO A 107 14.88 -9.85 -0.12
CA PRO A 107 16.23 -9.92 -0.67
C PRO A 107 16.43 -11.15 -1.55
N GLU A 108 15.85 -12.29 -1.17
CA GLU A 108 15.99 -13.56 -1.89
C GLU A 108 15.43 -13.49 -3.31
N ASP A 109 14.24 -12.89 -3.46
CA ASP A 109 13.57 -12.78 -4.76
C ASP A 109 13.91 -11.46 -5.48
N ARG A 110 14.76 -10.62 -4.88
CA ARG A 110 15.10 -9.26 -5.35
C ARG A 110 13.88 -8.37 -5.56
N ARG A 111 12.85 -8.52 -4.73
CA ARG A 111 11.59 -7.80 -4.86
C ARG A 111 11.43 -6.73 -3.80
N TRP A 112 10.73 -5.66 -4.14
CA TRP A 112 10.35 -4.56 -3.26
C TRP A 112 8.85 -4.41 -3.30
N LEU A 113 8.24 -4.27 -2.13
CA LEU A 113 6.84 -3.90 -1.99
C LEU A 113 6.75 -2.39 -1.79
N VAL A 114 6.19 -1.70 -2.76
CA VAL A 114 5.92 -0.27 -2.72
C VAL A 114 4.46 -0.06 -2.39
N CYS A 115 4.18 0.80 -1.42
CA CYS A 115 2.83 1.13 -1.01
C CYS A 115 2.56 2.60 -1.28
N GLY A 116 1.43 2.87 -1.91
CA GLY A 116 0.96 4.22 -2.18
C GLY A 116 -0.55 4.25 -2.29
N TYR A 117 -1.04 5.29 -2.94
CA TYR A 117 -2.45 5.50 -3.17
C TYR A 117 -2.65 6.02 -4.58
N PHE A 118 -3.78 5.68 -5.17
CA PHE A 118 -4.27 6.24 -6.41
C PHE A 118 -5.68 6.78 -6.19
N GLU A 119 -6.14 7.61 -7.12
CA GLU A 119 -7.48 8.19 -7.09
C GLU A 119 -8.29 7.64 -8.26
N ALA A 120 -9.42 7.01 -7.96
CA ALA A 120 -10.37 6.56 -8.96
C ALA A 120 -11.75 7.10 -8.61
N CYS A 121 -12.40 7.77 -9.57
CA CYS A 121 -13.75 8.31 -9.39
C CYS A 121 -13.92 9.20 -8.13
N GLY A 122 -12.89 9.99 -7.77
CA GLY A 122 -12.92 10.85 -6.58
C GLY A 122 -12.69 10.12 -5.25
N VAL A 123 -12.34 8.83 -5.28
CA VAL A 123 -12.04 8.02 -4.10
C VAL A 123 -10.57 7.64 -4.10
N ARG A 124 -9.90 7.90 -2.97
CA ARG A 124 -8.51 7.53 -2.77
C ARG A 124 -8.41 6.08 -2.28
N LEU A 125 -7.81 5.22 -3.10
CA LEU A 125 -7.66 3.80 -2.84
C LEU A 125 -6.19 3.42 -2.61
N PRO A 126 -5.90 2.45 -1.74
CA PRO A 126 -4.55 1.95 -1.51
C PRO A 126 -4.08 1.14 -2.73
N LEU A 127 -2.81 1.28 -3.10
CA LEU A 127 -2.20 0.49 -4.17
C LEU A 127 -0.85 -0.05 -3.70
N HIS A 128 -0.67 -1.35 -3.84
CA HIS A 128 0.59 -2.04 -3.62
C HIS A 128 1.18 -2.43 -4.95
N VAL A 129 2.43 -2.07 -5.17
CA VAL A 129 3.18 -2.38 -6.38
C VAL A 129 4.39 -3.22 -5.99
N VAL A 130 4.61 -4.30 -6.72
CA VAL A 130 5.74 -5.20 -6.52
C VAL A 130 6.73 -4.97 -7.65
N ALA A 131 7.90 -4.47 -7.29
CA ALA A 131 9.00 -4.21 -8.22
C ALA A 131 10.12 -5.21 -7.97
N GLN A 132 10.62 -5.86 -9.02
CA GLN A 132 11.80 -6.70 -8.99
C GLN A 132 12.98 -5.90 -9.57
N HIS A 133 14.08 -5.84 -8.83
CA HIS A 133 15.27 -5.15 -9.31
C HIS A 133 16.28 -6.14 -9.88
N ASP A 134 16.89 -5.77 -11.00
CA ASP A 134 17.98 -6.53 -11.58
C ASP A 134 19.36 -5.96 -11.19
N ARG A 135 20.41 -6.75 -11.46
CA ARG A 135 21.81 -6.37 -11.21
C ARG A 135 22.24 -5.19 -12.09
N ASP A 136 21.70 -5.11 -13.29
CA ASP A 136 22.00 -4.06 -14.27
C ASP A 136 21.28 -2.72 -13.97
N GLY A 137 20.53 -2.69 -12.86
CA GLY A 137 19.79 -1.51 -12.41
C GLY A 137 18.48 -1.28 -13.17
N HIS A 138 18.05 -2.25 -13.98
CA HIS A 138 16.68 -2.29 -14.50
C HIS A 138 15.70 -2.73 -13.40
N VAL A 139 14.46 -2.26 -13.49
CA VAL A 139 13.39 -2.60 -12.55
C VAL A 139 12.17 -3.12 -13.30
N ASP A 140 11.82 -4.37 -13.05
CA ASP A 140 10.60 -4.98 -13.58
C ASP A 140 9.45 -4.79 -12.60
N ILE A 141 8.38 -4.17 -13.05
CA ILE A 141 7.15 -4.02 -12.29
C ILE A 141 6.33 -5.28 -12.53
N VAL A 142 6.46 -6.22 -11.59
CA VAL A 142 5.97 -7.60 -11.75
C VAL A 142 4.46 -7.64 -11.62
N THR A 143 3.91 -7.00 -10.58
CA THR A 143 2.47 -6.95 -10.34
C THR A 143 2.08 -5.74 -9.51
N ALA A 144 0.81 -5.37 -9.55
CA ALA A 144 0.22 -4.33 -8.71
C ALA A 144 -1.18 -4.78 -8.30
N PHE A 145 -1.61 -4.45 -7.08
CA PHE A 145 -2.93 -4.82 -6.58
C PHE A 145 -3.40 -3.90 -5.45
N VAL A 146 -4.71 -3.86 -5.21
CA VAL A 146 -5.41 -3.11 -4.17
C VAL A 146 -5.51 -3.99 -2.93
N PRO A 147 -4.69 -3.74 -1.89
CA PRO A 147 -4.69 -4.57 -0.70
C PRO A 147 -5.98 -4.37 0.10
N LYS A 148 -6.54 -5.46 0.63
CA LYS A 148 -7.59 -5.39 1.65
C LYS A 148 -7.12 -4.67 2.91
N HIS A 149 -5.84 -4.80 3.26
CA HIS A 149 -5.23 -4.23 4.47
C HIS A 149 -3.97 -3.43 4.08
N PRO A 150 -4.06 -2.09 3.93
CA PRO A 150 -3.00 -1.27 3.33
C PRO A 150 -1.65 -1.28 4.07
N HIS A 151 -1.70 -1.49 5.38
CA HIS A 151 -0.51 -1.47 6.25
C HIS A 151 0.14 -2.84 6.42
N HIS A 152 -0.46 -3.91 5.87
CA HIS A 152 0.07 -5.26 6.02
C HIS A 152 1.15 -5.54 4.99
N ILE A 153 2.31 -5.96 5.48
CA ILE A 153 3.35 -6.57 4.66
C ILE A 153 2.91 -8.00 4.33
N ILE A 154 3.05 -8.36 3.06
CA ILE A 154 2.69 -9.67 2.54
C ILE A 154 3.85 -10.64 2.76
N SER A 155 3.55 -11.89 3.10
CA SER A 155 4.57 -12.93 3.22
C SER A 155 5.12 -13.32 1.86
N ARG A 156 6.38 -13.78 1.83
CA ARG A 156 7.01 -14.22 0.58
C ARG A 156 6.22 -15.32 -0.12
N ALA A 157 5.73 -16.31 0.63
CA ALA A 157 4.93 -17.41 0.09
C ALA A 157 3.64 -16.91 -0.57
N ARG A 158 2.95 -15.96 0.06
CA ARG A 158 1.72 -15.36 -0.48
C ARG A 158 2.01 -14.55 -1.75
N LEU A 159 3.09 -13.78 -1.76
CA LEU A 159 3.51 -13.04 -2.95
C LEU A 159 3.83 -14.00 -4.12
N ALA A 160 4.52 -15.10 -3.85
CA ALA A 160 4.81 -16.12 -4.85
C ALA A 160 3.53 -16.77 -5.41
N VAL A 161 2.52 -17.03 -4.57
CA VAL A 161 1.22 -17.57 -5.02
C VAL A 161 0.49 -16.58 -5.91
N MET A 162 0.45 -15.29 -5.54
CA MET A 162 -0.16 -14.26 -6.37
C MET A 162 0.47 -14.23 -7.76
N LEU A 163 1.80 -14.26 -7.84
CA LEU A 163 2.50 -14.23 -9.12
C LEU A 163 2.33 -15.52 -9.95
N ARG A 164 2.33 -16.70 -9.31
CA ARG A 164 2.19 -17.99 -10.01
C ARG A 164 0.79 -18.22 -10.58
N TYR A 165 -0.25 -17.76 -9.89
CA TYR A 165 -1.64 -17.98 -10.31
C TYR A 165 -1.94 -17.32 -11.65
N ASP A 166 -1.16 -16.30 -12.01
CA ASP A 166 -1.39 -15.51 -13.20
C ASP A 166 -0.45 -15.88 -14.38
N ASP A 167 0.66 -16.58 -14.13
CA ASP A 167 1.44 -17.28 -15.16
C ASP A 167 0.69 -18.49 -15.74
N GLU A 168 -0.25 -19.06 -14.98
CA GLU A 168 -1.21 -20.01 -15.53
C GLU A 168 -2.08 -19.28 -16.55
N GLN A 169 -1.67 -19.30 -17.81
CA GLN A 169 -2.46 -18.82 -18.94
C GLN A 169 -3.90 -19.28 -18.74
N VAL A 170 -4.79 -18.33 -18.41
CA VAL A 170 -6.22 -18.59 -18.36
C VAL A 170 -6.57 -19.06 -19.76
N ARG A 171 -6.65 -20.38 -19.96
CA ARG A 171 -7.16 -20.98 -21.19
C ARG A 171 -8.62 -20.57 -21.22
N ALA A 172 -8.87 -19.40 -21.79
CA ALA A 172 -10.20 -18.95 -22.13
C ALA A 172 -10.81 -20.09 -22.94
N ARG A 173 -11.73 -20.82 -22.31
CA ARG A 173 -12.53 -21.79 -23.03
C ARG A 173 -13.42 -20.96 -23.93
N THR A 174 -12.94 -20.66 -25.13
CA THR A 174 -13.77 -20.07 -26.17
C THR A 174 -14.86 -21.11 -26.42
N ALA A 175 -16.08 -20.83 -25.95
CA ALA A 175 -17.21 -21.68 -26.25
C ALA A 175 -17.33 -21.69 -27.78
N THR A 176 -17.06 -22.82 -28.42
CA THR A 176 -17.28 -22.98 -29.84
C THR A 176 -18.76 -22.66 -30.09
N PRO A 177 -19.11 -21.64 -30.89
CA PRO A 177 -20.50 -21.37 -31.19
C PRO A 177 -21.09 -22.62 -31.87
N GLY A 178 -21.93 -23.34 -31.13
CA GLY A 178 -22.37 -24.68 -31.50
C GLY A 178 -23.33 -24.76 -32.69
N ASN A 179 -23.59 -23.66 -33.41
CA ASN A 179 -24.47 -23.68 -34.56
C ASN A 179 -23.71 -23.32 -35.84
N ARG A 180 -23.57 -24.33 -36.71
CA ARG A 180 -23.37 -24.09 -38.14
C ARG A 180 -24.51 -23.20 -38.66
N PRO A 181 -24.25 -22.24 -39.57
CA PRO A 181 -25.33 -21.49 -40.21
C PRO A 181 -26.29 -22.47 -40.89
N GLY A 182 -27.53 -22.53 -40.42
CA GLY A 182 -28.57 -23.42 -40.96
C GLY A 182 -29.16 -24.45 -39.98
N TYR A 183 -28.53 -24.72 -38.82
CA TYR A 183 -29.10 -25.62 -37.81
C TYR A 183 -29.68 -24.83 -36.64
N ARG A 184 -31.02 -24.78 -36.53
CA ARG A 184 -31.73 -24.30 -35.34
C ARG A 184 -31.68 -25.40 -34.27
N SER A 185 -30.81 -25.25 -33.29
CA SER A 185 -30.85 -26.06 -32.06
C SER A 185 -32.22 -25.86 -31.38
N LYS A 186 -33.08 -26.89 -31.39
CA LYS A 186 -34.30 -26.94 -30.56
C LYS A 186 -33.88 -27.10 -29.10
N GLY A 187 -33.53 -25.98 -28.45
CA GLY A 187 -33.30 -25.94 -27.01
C GLY A 187 -34.59 -26.25 -26.27
N ARG A 188 -34.74 -27.48 -25.77
CA ARG A 188 -35.76 -27.83 -24.78
C ARG A 188 -35.31 -27.23 -23.45
N TRP A 189 -35.75 -26.00 -23.16
CA TRP A 189 -35.67 -25.47 -21.80
C TRP A 189 -36.72 -26.21 -20.98
N LYS A 190 -36.29 -27.16 -20.13
CA LYS A 190 -37.18 -27.71 -19.10
C LYS A 190 -37.44 -26.58 -18.11
N LYS A 191 -38.65 -26.02 -18.13
CA LYS A 191 -39.19 -25.29 -16.98
C LYS A 191 -39.40 -26.33 -15.89
N SER A 192 -38.56 -26.30 -14.86
CA SER A 192 -38.87 -26.92 -13.57
C SER A 192 -40.07 -26.17 -12.98
N ALA A 193 -41.14 -26.92 -12.75
CA ALA A 193 -42.28 -26.51 -11.92
C ALA A 193 -41.92 -26.69 -10.44
#